data_AF-J9RRR1-F1
#
_entry.id   AF-J9RRR1-F1
#
_cell.length_a   1.000
_cell.length_b   1.000
_cell.length_c   1.000
_cell.angle_alpha   90.00
_cell.angle_beta   90.00
_cell.angle_gamma   90.00
#
_symmetry.space_group_name_H-M   'P 1'
#
loop_
_entity.id
_entity.type
_entity.pdbx_description
1 polymer ?
#
loop_
_entity_poly.entity_id
_entity_poly.type
_entity_poly.pdbx_seq_one_letter_code
_entity_poly.pdbx_strand_id
1 'polypeptide(L)'
;MITGPVDGIVLDFSGLNFFGTVGLVLLRSFIDDAGRRFIPVVVVGGRTVTRPLELCGMTPYVKTFETVEDAGRALTHDQIGPSTMEFTVAE
;
A
#
# COMPACT_ATOMS: atom_id res chain seq x y z
N MET A 1 15.22 -4.90 -18.96
CA MET A 1 15.20 -3.83 -17.93
C MET A 1 13.88 -3.09 -18.09
N ILE A 2 13.16 -2.87 -17.00
CA ILE A 2 12.01 -1.95 -17.02
C ILE A 2 12.63 -0.55 -17.14
N THR A 3 12.44 0.10 -18.27
CA THR A 3 13.01 1.43 -18.57
C THR A 3 11.86 2.40 -18.75
N GLY A 4 11.67 3.29 -17.77
CA GLY A 4 10.59 4.26 -17.71
C GLY A 4 10.34 4.72 -16.27
N PRO A 5 9.61 5.83 -16.05
CA PRO A 5 9.13 6.19 -14.72
C PRO A 5 8.26 5.06 -14.16
N VAL A 6 8.35 4.83 -12.85
CA VAL A 6 7.55 3.82 -12.15
C VAL A 6 6.25 4.48 -11.72
N ASP A 7 5.12 4.01 -12.24
CA ASP A 7 3.79 4.53 -11.89
C ASP A 7 3.40 4.22 -10.43
N GLY A 8 3.97 3.15 -9.85
CA GLY A 8 3.75 2.77 -8.46
C GLY A 8 4.21 1.36 -8.15
N ILE A 9 3.90 0.89 -6.94
CA ILE A 9 4.26 -0.43 -6.44
C ILE A 9 2.98 -1.19 -6.06
N VAL A 10 2.83 -2.40 -6.60
CA VAL A 10 1.81 -3.35 -6.17
C VAL A 10 2.47 -4.41 -5.29
N LEU A 11 2.00 -4.54 -4.05
CA LEU A 11 2.40 -5.62 -3.15
C LEU A 11 1.33 -6.72 -3.18
N ASP A 12 1.65 -7.82 -3.85
CA ASP A 12 0.76 -8.98 -3.93
C ASP A 12 0.92 -9.90 -2.72
N PHE A 13 -0.07 -9.87 -1.84
CA PHE A 13 -0.18 -10.69 -0.63
C PHE A 13 -1.30 -11.74 -0.74
N SER A 14 -1.81 -12.02 -1.95
CA SER A 14 -2.83 -13.05 -2.17
C SER A 14 -2.39 -14.44 -1.69
N GLY A 15 -1.09 -14.73 -1.69
CA GLY A 15 -0.51 -15.97 -1.18
C GLY A 15 -0.28 -16.03 0.34
N LEU A 16 -0.57 -14.95 1.08
CA LEU A 16 -0.37 -14.94 2.53
C LEU A 16 -1.52 -15.62 3.26
N ASN A 17 -1.18 -16.59 4.10
CA ASN A 17 -2.13 -17.25 5.03
C ASN A 17 -2.20 -16.57 6.40
N PHE A 18 -1.27 -15.67 6.71
CA PHE A 18 -1.23 -14.92 7.96
C PHE A 18 -0.48 -13.60 7.77
N PHE A 19 -0.96 -12.53 8.41
CA PHE A 19 -0.29 -11.24 8.43
C PHE A 19 -0.16 -10.71 9.85
N GLY A 20 1.02 -10.89 10.43
CA GLY A 20 1.32 -10.57 11.82
C GLY A 20 1.73 -9.12 12.06
N THR A 21 1.87 -8.74 13.33
CA THR A 21 2.21 -7.38 13.78
C THR A 21 3.52 -6.85 13.21
N VAL A 22 4.57 -7.67 13.15
CA VAL A 22 5.86 -7.28 12.53
C VAL A 22 5.67 -6.95 11.05
N GLY A 23 4.86 -7.73 10.33
CA GLY A 23 4.57 -7.49 8.92
C GLY A 23 3.83 -6.16 8.69
N LEU A 24 2.89 -5.82 9.59
CA LEU A 24 2.17 -4.55 9.54
C LEU A 24 3.08 -3.34 9.78
N VAL A 25 3.99 -3.43 10.74
CA VAL A 25 4.98 -2.36 11.01
C VAL A 25 5.89 -2.16 9.80
N LEU A 26 6.41 -3.26 9.22
CA LEU A 26 7.27 -3.19 8.03
C LEU A 26 6.54 -2.61 6.82
N LEU A 27 5.28 -3.04 6.59
CA LEU A 27 4.45 -2.48 5.53
C LEU A 27 4.24 -0.98 5.72
N ARG A 28 3.98 -0.53 6.96
CA ARG A 28 3.82 0.89 7.25
C ARG A 28 5.10 1.69 6.93
N SER A 29 6.24 1.25 7.44
CA SER A 29 7.52 1.90 7.16
C SER A 29 7.83 1.94 5.66
N PHE A 30 7.52 0.86 4.94
CA PHE A 30 7.69 0.81 3.49
C PHE A 30 6.81 1.83 2.75
N ILE A 31 5.53 1.95 3.13
CA ILE A 31 4.61 2.93 2.54
C ILE A 31 5.11 4.36 2.80
N ASP A 32 5.53 4.65 4.03
CA ASP A 32 6.06 5.98 4.39
C ASP A 32 7.32 6.32 3.57
N ASP A 33 8.24 5.36 3.40
CA ASP A 33 9.47 5.55 2.61
C ASP A 33 9.19 5.70 1.11
N ALA A 34 8.21 4.98 0.57
CA ALA A 34 7.76 5.14 -0.81
C ALA A 34 7.07 6.50 -1.03
N GLY A 35 6.23 6.93 -0.07
CA GLY A 35 5.55 8.23 -0.08
C GLY A 35 6.53 9.40 -0.12
N ARG A 36 7.63 9.33 0.63
CA ARG A 36 8.74 10.33 0.58
C ARG A 36 9.40 10.47 -0.80
N ARG A 37 9.24 9.46 -1.66
CA ARG A 37 9.75 9.44 -3.04
C ARG A 37 8.64 9.66 -4.07
N PHE A 38 7.43 9.99 -3.63
CA PHE A 38 6.24 10.14 -4.46
C PHE A 38 5.88 8.88 -5.26
N ILE A 39 6.16 7.70 -4.69
CA ILE A 39 5.83 6.42 -5.31
C ILE A 39 4.58 5.86 -4.61
N PRO A 40 3.42 5.81 -5.26
CA PRO A 40 2.21 5.24 -4.68
C PRO A 40 2.36 3.74 -4.46
N VAL A 41 1.83 3.23 -3.34
CA VAL A 41 1.85 1.81 -2.97
C VAL A 41 0.43 1.32 -2.78
N VAL A 42 0.12 0.16 -3.35
CA VAL A 42 -1.15 -0.54 -3.17
C VAL A 42 -0.92 -1.99 -2.80
N VAL A 43 -1.89 -2.58 -2.12
CA VAL A 43 -1.82 -3.97 -1.66
C VAL A 43 -2.90 -4.79 -2.34
N VAL A 44 -2.55 -6.00 -2.75
CA VAL A 44 -3.50 -7.02 -3.20
C VAL A 44 -3.58 -8.10 -2.14
N GLY A 45 -4.79 -8.45 -1.72
CA GLY A 45 -4.95 -9.51 -0.73
C GLY A 45 -6.38 -9.65 -0.23
N GLY A 46 -6.73 -10.86 0.17
CA GLY A 46 -8.03 -11.16 0.76
C GLY A 46 -8.14 -10.75 2.24
N ARG A 47 -9.15 -11.30 2.92
CA ARG A 47 -9.45 -10.98 4.33
C ARG A 47 -8.29 -11.16 5.30
N THR A 48 -7.42 -12.13 5.05
CA THR A 48 -6.20 -12.37 5.84
C THR A 48 -5.28 -11.16 5.89
N VAL A 49 -5.33 -10.30 4.88
CA VAL A 49 -4.53 -9.09 4.75
C VAL A 49 -5.37 -7.86 5.11
N THR A 50 -6.57 -7.71 4.54
CA THR A 50 -7.40 -6.52 4.76
C THR A 50 -7.87 -6.37 6.19
N ARG A 51 -8.21 -7.47 6.88
CA ARG A 51 -8.73 -7.41 8.24
C ARG A 51 -7.67 -6.92 9.25
N PRO A 52 -6.43 -7.43 9.27
CA PRO A 52 -5.38 -6.85 10.09
C PRO A 52 -5.10 -5.37 9.78
N LEU A 53 -5.14 -4.96 8.51
CA LEU A 53 -4.96 -3.55 8.13
C LEU A 53 -6.05 -2.66 8.73
N GLU A 54 -7.32 -3.06 8.64
CA GLU A 54 -8.45 -2.35 9.26
C GLU A 54 -8.28 -2.22 10.77
N LEU A 55 -8.01 -3.33 11.45
CA LEU A 55 -7.90 -3.38 12.91
C LEU A 55 -6.74 -2.53 13.43
N CYS A 56 -5.68 -2.37 12.63
CA CYS A 56 -4.53 -1.56 12.96
C CYS A 56 -4.61 -0.13 12.42
N GLY A 57 -5.77 0.29 11.89
CA GLY A 57 -5.96 1.65 11.38
C GLY A 57 -5.11 1.99 10.17
N MET A 58 -4.69 0.99 9.38
CA MET A 58 -3.87 1.17 8.19
C MET A 58 -4.65 1.57 6.94
N THR A 59 -5.97 1.41 6.94
CA THR A 59 -6.85 1.72 5.80
C THR A 59 -6.66 3.12 5.20
N PRO A 60 -6.41 4.20 5.98
CA PRO A 60 -6.15 5.53 5.40
C PRO A 60 -4.82 5.65 4.66
N TYR A 61 -3.87 4.73 4.88
CA TYR A 61 -2.50 4.82 4.39
C TYR A 61 -2.23 3.90 3.20
N VAL A 62 -3.07 2.88 2.99
CA VAL A 62 -2.89 1.94 1.88
C VAL A 62 -4.24 1.48 1.34
N LYS A 63 -4.38 1.60 0.02
CA LYS A 63 -5.54 1.06 -0.69
C LYS A 63 -5.32 -0.42 -0.98
N THR A 64 -6.37 -1.21 -0.77
CA THR A 64 -6.35 -2.65 -1.00
C THR A 64 -7.23 -3.03 -2.19
N PHE A 65 -6.84 -4.09 -2.88
CA PHE A 65 -7.53 -4.64 -4.05
C PHE A 65 -7.61 -6.16 -3.95
N GLU A 66 -8.58 -6.75 -4.65
CA GLU A 66 -8.70 -8.21 -4.73
C GLU A 66 -7.77 -8.80 -5.78
N THR A 67 -7.40 -8.04 -6.82
CA THR A 67 -6.57 -8.50 -7.93
C THR A 67 -5.42 -7.54 -8.25
N VAL A 68 -4.32 -8.08 -8.78
CA VAL A 68 -3.17 -7.31 -9.29
C VAL A 68 -3.56 -6.42 -10.48
N GLU A 69 -4.52 -6.87 -11.29
CA GLU A 69 -4.99 -6.13 -12.45
C GLU A 69 -5.72 -4.84 -12.03
N ASP A 70 -6.63 -4.92 -11.06
CA ASP A 70 -7.33 -3.73 -10.54
C ASP A 70 -6.36 -2.75 -9.86
N ALA A 71 -5.40 -3.29 -9.10
CA ALA A 71 -4.34 -2.50 -8.48
C ALA A 71 -3.49 -1.76 -9.52
N GLY A 72 -3.04 -2.46 -10.57
CA GLY A 72 -2.26 -1.87 -11.65
C GLY A 72 -3.03 -0.81 -12.43
N ARG A 73 -4.32 -1.05 -12.72
CA ARG A 73 -5.19 -0.05 -13.36
C ARG A 73 -5.32 1.21 -12.51
N ALA A 74 -5.47 1.07 -11.20
CA ALA A 74 -5.61 2.21 -10.29
C ALA A 74 -4.36 3.08 -10.24
N LEU A 75 -3.17 2.48 -10.33
CA LEU A 75 -1.88 3.19 -10.39
C LEU A 75 -1.64 3.89 -11.73
N THR A 76 -2.01 3.25 -12.84
CA THR A 76 -1.74 3.75 -14.20
C THR A 76 -2.74 4.79 -14.70
N HIS A 77 -3.96 4.80 -14.15
CA HIS A 77 -5.02 5.75 -14.52
C HIS A 77 -5.15 6.91 -13.52
N ASP A 78 -4.09 7.18 -12.75
CA ASP A 78 -3.96 8.31 -11.82
C ASP A 78 -5.08 8.39 -10.76
N GLN A 79 -5.64 7.23 -10.38
CA GLN A 79 -6.71 7.15 -9.38
C GLN A 79 -6.17 7.10 -7.94
N ILE A 80 -4.85 7.09 -7.77
CA ILE A 80 -4.16 6.96 -6.49
C ILE A 80 -2.98 7.94 -6.48
N GLY A 81 -3.15 9.05 -5.76
CA GLY A 81 -2.03 9.95 -5.46
C GLY A 81 -1.13 9.39 -4.37
N PRO A 82 0.13 9.87 -4.24
CA PRO A 82 0.99 9.54 -3.12
C PRO A 82 0.29 9.95 -1.82
N SER A 83 0.13 9.00 -0.88
CA SER A 83 -0.54 9.25 0.39
C SER A 83 0.29 10.23 1.24
N THR A 84 0.13 11.52 0.96
CA THR A 84 0.80 12.58 1.69
C THR A 84 -0.16 13.04 2.79
N MET A 85 -0.24 12.27 3.88
CA MET A 85 -0.68 12.89 5.13
C MET A 85 0.57 13.47 5.78
N GLU A 86 0.68 14.80 5.72
CA GLU A 86 1.52 15.58 6.63
C GLU A 86 1.24 15.11 8.06
N PHE A 87 2.28 14.62 8.72
CA PHE A 87 2.26 14.50 10.18
C PHE A 87 2.20 15.92 10.75
N THR A 88 1.01 16.41 11.07
CA THR A 88 0.90 17.49 12.05
C THR A 88 1.26 16.88 13.40
N VAL A 89 2.50 17.11 13.83
CA VAL A 89 2.92 16.88 15.22
C VAL A 89 2.12 17.87 16.06
N ALA A 90 1.14 17.37 16.82
CA ALA A 90 0.58 18.14 17.92
C ALA A 90 1.60 18.10 19.07
N GLU A 91 2.05 19.29 19.48
CA GLU A 91 2.88 19.52 20.68
C GLU A 91 2.25 18.97 21.97
#